data_AF-A0A533QH44-F1
#
_entry.id   AF-A0A533QH44-F1
#
_cell.length_a   1.000
_cell.length_b   1.000
_cell.length_c   1.000
_cell.angle_alpha   90.00
_cell.angle_beta   90.00
_cell.angle_gamma   90.00
#
_symmetry.space_group_name_H-M   'P 1'
#
loop_
_entity.id
_entity.type
_entity.pdbx_description
1 polymer ?
#
loop_
_entity_poly.entity_id
_entity_poly.type
_entity_poly.pdbx_seq_one_letter_code
_entity_poly.pdbx_strand_id
1 'polypeptide(L)'
;MVNHSSKGNHASLSGFETKVASEVSIWRQAEWGEMRVGYETYLSDFDDAELLKGLPDDRCQCPHWGYLLAGCMIVHYADHEEVISCRRDVLHGARAHADR
;
A
#
# COMPACT_ATOMS: atom_id res chain seq x y z
N MET A 1 2.10 16.28 -34.18
CA MET A 1 2.47 14.91 -33.75
C MET A 1 3.21 15.04 -32.43
N VAL A 2 2.63 14.57 -31.32
CA VAL A 2 3.34 14.53 -30.03
C VAL A 2 3.90 13.12 -29.89
N ASN A 3 5.22 13.01 -29.91
CA ASN A 3 5.95 11.74 -29.84
C ASN A 3 5.80 11.15 -28.42
N HIS A 4 4.84 10.26 -28.21
CA HIS A 4 4.65 9.55 -26.95
C HIS A 4 5.66 8.40 -26.86
N SER A 5 6.92 8.71 -26.56
CA SER A 5 7.82 7.69 -26.01
C SER A 5 7.45 7.49 -24.54
N SER A 6 6.32 6.81 -24.25
CA SER A 6 5.95 6.45 -22.89
C SER A 6 6.77 5.25 -22.43
N LYS A 7 8.06 5.45 -22.11
CA LYS A 7 8.76 4.49 -21.25
C LYS A 7 8.14 4.66 -19.85
N GLY A 8 7.40 3.65 -19.39
CA GLY A 8 6.87 3.64 -18.03
C GLY A 8 7.99 3.75 -16.99
N ASN A 9 7.68 4.35 -15.84
CA ASN A 9 8.59 4.38 -14.70
C ASN A 9 8.79 2.96 -14.18
N HIS A 10 10.05 2.56 -13.98
CA HIS A 10 10.40 1.27 -13.39
C HIS A 10 11.68 1.42 -12.57
N ALA A 11 11.80 0.65 -11.49
CA ALA A 11 12.98 0.56 -10.66
C ALA A 11 13.08 -0.83 -10.03
N SER A 12 14.30 -1.31 -9.76
CA SER A 12 14.51 -2.46 -8.87
C SER A 12 14.20 -2.06 -7.43
N LEU A 13 13.98 -3.02 -6.54
CA LEU A 13 13.76 -2.77 -5.10
C LEU A 13 14.85 -1.89 -4.49
N SER A 14 16.11 -2.07 -4.89
CA SER A 14 17.26 -1.27 -4.44
C SER A 14 17.23 0.19 -4.89
N GLY A 15 16.40 0.53 -5.87
CA GLY A 15 16.19 1.91 -6.33
C GLY A 15 15.15 2.70 -5.52
N PHE A 16 14.42 2.04 -4.61
CA PHE A 16 13.48 2.70 -3.70
C PHE A 16 14.19 3.15 -2.43
N GLU A 17 13.95 4.38 -2.02
CA GLU A 17 14.48 4.93 -0.76
C GLU A 17 13.71 4.34 0.42
N THR A 18 14.42 3.94 1.47
CA THR A 18 13.79 3.58 2.75
C THR A 18 13.25 4.84 3.42
N LYS A 19 11.94 5.05 3.38
CA LYS A 19 11.26 6.19 4.01
C LYS A 19 10.87 5.91 5.47
N VAL A 20 10.54 4.66 5.78
CA VAL A 20 10.25 4.20 7.14
C VAL A 20 11.10 2.99 7.46
N ALA A 21 11.75 3.01 8.62
CA ALA A 21 12.43 1.87 9.21
C ALA A 21 12.22 1.92 10.72
N SER A 22 11.41 1.00 11.23
CA SER A 22 11.09 0.85 12.65
C SER A 22 11.16 -0.63 13.04
N GLU A 23 10.92 -0.92 14.31
CA GLU A 23 10.81 -2.31 14.79
C GLU A 23 9.58 -3.04 14.21
N VAL A 24 8.56 -2.29 13.79
CA VAL A 24 7.27 -2.83 13.32
C VAL A 24 7.18 -2.87 11.81
N SER A 25 7.84 -1.94 11.10
CA SER A 25 7.70 -1.83 9.65
C SER A 25 8.92 -1.23 8.94
N ILE A 26 9.10 -1.65 7.69
CA ILE A 26 10.08 -1.08 6.76
C ILE A 26 9.36 -0.75 5.46
N TRP A 27 9.32 0.54 5.10
CA TRP A 27 8.70 1.02 3.86
C TRP A 27 9.76 1.62 2.94
N ARG A 28 9.82 1.11 1.71
CA ARG A 28 10.68 1.63 0.64
C ARG A 28 9.81 2.25 -0.42
N GLN A 29 9.94 3.54 -0.66
CA GLN A 29 8.96 4.32 -1.44
C GLN A 29 9.66 5.25 -2.44
N ALA A 30 8.92 5.56 -3.50
CA ALA A 30 9.28 6.54 -4.51
C ALA A 30 8.01 7.27 -5.00
N GLU A 31 8.20 8.45 -5.57
CA GLU A 31 7.13 9.24 -6.19
C GLU A 31 7.19 9.07 -7.70
N TRP A 32 6.11 8.55 -8.30
CA TRP A 32 5.96 8.40 -9.74
C TRP A 32 4.77 9.23 -10.21
N GLY A 33 5.05 10.50 -10.54
CA GLY A 33 3.98 11.46 -10.85
C GLY A 33 3.14 11.72 -9.59
N GLU A 34 1.82 11.51 -9.68
CA GLU A 34 0.89 11.69 -8.56
C GLU A 34 0.76 10.45 -7.65
N MET A 35 1.46 9.36 -7.97
CA MET A 35 1.42 8.12 -7.19
C MET A 35 2.62 8.00 -6.27
N ARG A 36 2.36 7.66 -5.00
CA ARG A 36 3.35 7.02 -4.15
C ARG A 36 3.36 5.53 -4.46
N VAL A 37 4.51 5.00 -4.83
CA VAL A 37 4.72 3.57 -5.05
C VAL A 37 5.76 3.06 -4.06
N GLY A 38 5.62 1.82 -3.61
CA GLY A 38 6.58 1.27 -2.67
C GLY A 38 6.40 -0.19 -2.36
N TYR A 39 7.39 -0.72 -1.64
CA TYR A 39 7.36 -2.02 -1.01
C TYR A 39 7.28 -1.80 0.50
N GLU A 40 6.23 -2.33 1.11
CA GLU A 40 5.97 -2.23 2.53
C GLU A 40 6.11 -3.62 3.15
N THR A 41 6.92 -3.70 4.21
CA THR A 41 7.13 -4.93 4.97
C THR A 41 6.77 -4.65 6.42
N TYR A 42 5.78 -5.38 6.93
CA TYR A 42 5.37 -5.36 8.33
C TYR A 42 6.04 -6.54 9.04
N LEU A 43 6.84 -6.24 10.05
CA LEU A 43 7.66 -7.19 10.81
C LEU A 43 6.89 -7.81 11.99
N SER A 44 5.84 -7.13 12.44
CA SER A 44 4.85 -7.61 13.41
C SER A 44 3.45 -7.19 12.96
N ASP A 45 2.44 -7.64 13.68
CA ASP A 45 1.06 -7.20 13.47
C ASP A 45 0.97 -5.67 13.64
N PHE A 46 0.20 -5.02 12.77
CA PHE A 46 0.13 -3.58 12.66
C PHE A 46 -1.25 -3.17 12.16
N ASP A 47 -1.96 -2.44 13.01
CA ASP A 47 -3.27 -1.85 12.72
C ASP A 47 -3.09 -0.34 12.50
N ASP A 48 -3.47 0.12 11.30
CA ASP A 48 -3.39 1.51 10.90
C ASP A 48 -4.63 2.34 11.28
N ALA A 49 -5.70 1.73 11.82
CA ALA A 49 -6.95 2.41 12.15
C ALA A 49 -6.75 3.61 13.09
N GLU A 50 -5.87 3.48 14.10
CA GLU A 50 -5.58 4.56 15.04
C GLU A 50 -4.94 5.79 14.36
N LEU A 51 -4.17 5.58 13.28
CA LEU A 51 -3.53 6.67 12.53
C LEU A 51 -4.53 7.44 11.64
N LEU A 52 -5.67 6.84 11.34
CA LEU A 52 -6.66 7.38 10.42
C LEU A 52 -7.83 8.07 11.13
N LYS A 53 -7.90 7.95 12.47
CA LYS A 53 -8.89 8.65 13.29
C LYS A 53 -8.89 10.16 13.04
N GLY A 54 -10.07 10.72 12.80
CA GLY A 54 -10.29 12.14 12.51
C GLY A 54 -10.25 12.49 11.02
N LEU A 55 -9.89 11.55 10.14
CA LEU A 55 -10.14 11.69 8.70
C LEU A 55 -11.63 11.44 8.39
N PRO A 56 -12.14 11.83 7.21
CA PRO A 56 -13.47 11.46 6.80
C PRO A 56 -13.67 9.94 6.87
N ASP A 57 -14.67 9.52 7.65
CA ASP A 57 -14.98 8.12 7.95
C ASP A 57 -13.85 7.33 8.65
N ASP A 58 -12.92 8.04 9.31
CA ASP A 58 -11.70 7.49 9.93
C ASP A 58 -10.87 6.63 8.95
N ARG A 59 -10.82 7.04 7.67
CA ARG A 59 -10.24 6.26 6.57
C ARG A 59 -9.31 7.08 5.68
N CYS A 60 -8.33 6.39 5.08
CA CYS A 60 -7.54 6.98 4.00
C CYS A 60 -8.44 7.28 2.79
N GLN A 61 -8.28 8.47 2.23
CA GLN A 61 -9.07 8.95 1.09
C GLN A 61 -8.38 8.67 -0.25
N CYS A 62 -7.11 8.28 -0.21
CA CYS A 62 -6.33 7.92 -1.38
C CYS A 62 -6.80 6.56 -1.91
N PRO A 63 -6.89 6.37 -3.23
CA PRO A 63 -7.09 5.04 -3.78
C PRO A 63 -5.81 4.20 -3.61
N HIS A 64 -5.99 2.94 -3.22
CA HIS A 64 -4.91 1.99 -2.97
C HIS A 64 -4.95 0.84 -3.99
N TRP A 65 -3.78 0.45 -4.49
CA TRP A 65 -3.60 -0.72 -5.36
C TRP A 65 -2.31 -1.42 -4.97
N GLY A 66 -2.32 -2.75 -5.00
CA GLY A 66 -1.12 -3.49 -4.65
C GLY A 66 -1.26 -5.00 -4.83
N TYR A 67 -0.17 -5.68 -4.51
CA TYR A 67 -0.10 -7.13 -4.48
C TYR A 67 0.44 -7.54 -3.12
N LEU A 68 -0.19 -8.55 -2.51
CA LEU A 68 0.34 -9.13 -1.29
C LEU A 68 1.38 -10.20 -1.66
N LEU A 69 2.65 -9.86 -1.49
CA LEU A 69 3.76 -10.74 -1.91
C LEU A 69 4.04 -11.87 -0.92
N ALA A 70 3.69 -11.69 0.36
CA ALA A 70 3.87 -12.69 1.42
C ALA A 70 2.91 -12.43 2.58
N GLY A 71 2.48 -13.49 3.27
CA GLY A 71 1.67 -13.39 4.48
C GLY A 71 0.16 -13.30 4.23
N CYS A 72 -0.49 -12.53 5.10
CA CYS A 72 -1.94 -12.30 5.19
C CYS A 72 -2.14 -10.81 5.51
N MET A 73 -3.27 -10.23 5.11
CA MET A 73 -3.68 -8.86 5.40
C MET A 73 -5.21 -8.82 5.47
N ILE A 74 -5.75 -8.05 6.40
CA ILE A 74 -7.17 -7.76 6.55
C ILE A 74 -7.40 -6.34 6.07
N VAL A 75 -8.36 -6.17 5.17
CA VAL A 75 -8.73 -4.87 4.65
C VAL A 75 -10.12 -4.53 5.14
N HIS A 76 -10.22 -3.47 5.93
CA HIS A 76 -11.51 -2.97 6.39
C HIS A 76 -12.06 -1.99 5.36
N TYR A 77 -13.06 -2.40 4.59
CA TYR A 77 -13.85 -1.52 3.74
C TYR A 77 -15.00 -0.89 4.53
N ALA A 78 -15.75 0.03 3.91
CA ALA A 78 -16.86 0.72 4.58
C ALA A 78 -18.04 -0.21 4.85
N ASP A 79 -18.22 -1.24 4.03
CA ASP A 79 -19.37 -2.14 4.01
C ASP A 79 -19.02 -3.59 4.37
N HIS A 80 -17.74 -3.98 4.31
CA HIS A 80 -17.27 -5.34 4.62
C HIS A 80 -15.79 -5.36 5.00
N GLU A 81 -15.29 -6.53 5.36
CA GLU A 81 -13.87 -6.81 5.55
C GLU A 81 -13.44 -7.90 4.57
N GLU A 82 -12.21 -7.81 4.09
CA GLU A 82 -11.62 -8.81 3.20
C GLU A 82 -10.29 -9.32 3.74
N VAL A 83 -10.14 -10.63 3.83
CA VAL A 83 -8.88 -11.27 4.21
C VAL A 83 -8.14 -11.73 2.97
N ILE A 84 -6.99 -11.14 2.73
CA ILE A 84 -6.16 -11.33 1.55
C ILE A 84 -4.96 -12.19 1.94
N SER A 85 -4.68 -13.25 1.19
CA SER A 85 -3.55 -14.13 1.48
C SER A 85 -2.65 -14.33 0.25
N CYS A 86 -1.34 -14.35 0.49
CA CYS A 86 -0.31 -14.45 -0.56
C CYS A 86 -0.48 -15.67 -1.50
N ARG A 87 -1.30 -16.66 -1.13
CA ARG A 87 -1.54 -17.81 -2.01
C ARG A 87 -2.30 -17.43 -3.29
N ARG A 88 -3.05 -16.31 -3.40
CA ARG A 88 -3.88 -16.05 -4.60
C ARG A 88 -4.21 -14.59 -5.00
N ASP A 89 -3.87 -13.55 -4.25
CA ASP A 89 -4.71 -12.33 -4.34
C ASP A 89 -4.03 -11.02 -4.76
N VAL A 90 -4.77 -10.20 -5.51
CA VAL A 90 -4.46 -8.84 -5.95
C VAL A 90 -5.37 -7.88 -5.18
N LEU A 91 -4.83 -6.81 -4.61
CA LEU A 91 -5.61 -5.80 -3.89
C LEU A 91 -6.13 -4.73 -4.87
N HIS A 92 -7.45 -4.51 -4.90
CA HIS A 92 -8.06 -3.41 -5.65
C HIS A 92 -9.01 -2.55 -4.80
N GLY A 93 -8.71 -1.25 -4.71
CA GLY A 93 -9.67 -0.14 -4.73
C GLY A 93 -10.95 -0.22 -3.88
N ALA A 94 -10.86 0.28 -2.65
CA ALA A 94 -11.80 1.20 -2.00
C ALA A 94 -11.07 1.84 -0.80
N ARG A 95 -11.67 2.83 -0.13
CA ARG A 95 -11.12 3.52 1.06
C ARG A 95 -10.87 2.52 2.18
N ALA A 96 -9.69 1.95 2.14
CA ALA A 96 -9.28 0.79 2.90
C ALA A 96 -8.13 1.18 3.79
N HIS A 97 -8.16 0.62 4.98
CA HIS A 97 -7.05 0.60 5.92
C HIS A 97 -6.74 -0.87 6.19
N ALA A 98 -5.45 -1.17 6.28
CA ALA A 98 -4.92 -2.52 6.23
C ALA A 98 -4.38 -2.91 7.60
N ASP A 99 -5.07 -3.87 8.23
CA ASP A 99 -4.59 -4.59 9.41
C ASP A 99 -3.99 -5.94 8.97
N ARG A 100 -3.23 -6.63 9.82
CA ARG A 100 -2.66 -7.95 9.52
C ARG A 100 -3.06 -9.02 10.52
#